data_AF-A0A291P3M3-F1
#
_entry.id   AF-A0A291P3M3-F1
#
_cell.length_a   1.000
_cell.length_b   1.000
_cell.length_c   1.000
_cell.angle_alpha   90.00
_cell.angle_beta   90.00
_cell.angle_gamma   90.00
#
_symmetry.space_group_name_H-M   'P 1'
#
loop_
_entity.id
_entity.type
_entity.pdbx_description
1 polymer ?
#
loop_
_entity_poly.entity_id
_entity_poly.type
_entity_poly.pdbx_seq_one_letter_code
_entity_poly.pdbx_strand_id
1 'polypeptide(L)'
;MLIRRLVKAIWICLILGLVPQAMAEDSSVLLVANPDVDSRQLTRDTTRALFAMRQRTWPGGQAARVFVLPNSHPVHARFVKQHLSVYPHQLQLAWDRVVFSGTGQAPNRVRNQSEMLEQIASTPGALGYLEREYLDDRVQVVSIE
;
A
#
# COMPACT_ATOMS: atom_id res chain seq x y z
N MET A 1 16.79 -12.82 56.47
CA MET A 1 15.62 -12.74 55.55
C MET A 1 15.73 -11.64 54.48
N LEU A 2 16.52 -10.56 54.67
CA LEU A 2 16.67 -9.47 53.69
C LEU A 2 17.43 -9.84 52.40
N ILE A 3 18.47 -10.68 52.49
CA ILE A 3 19.34 -11.04 51.34
C ILE A 3 18.60 -11.89 50.28
N ARG A 4 17.62 -12.71 50.70
CA ARG A 4 16.81 -13.54 49.80
C ARG A 4 15.81 -12.73 48.94
N ARG A 5 15.48 -11.50 49.34
CA ARG A 5 14.59 -10.60 48.57
C ARG A 5 15.33 -9.82 47.50
N LEU A 6 16.61 -9.50 47.72
CA LEU A 6 17.47 -8.81 46.76
C LEU A 6 17.84 -9.69 45.56
N VAL A 7 18.10 -10.99 45.76
CA VAL A 7 18.40 -11.91 44.65
C VAL A 7 17.20 -12.11 43.73
N LYS A 8 15.96 -12.13 44.27
CA LYS A 8 14.74 -12.25 43.46
C LYS A 8 14.45 -11.00 42.63
N ALA A 9 14.78 -9.80 43.13
CA ALA A 9 14.65 -8.55 42.39
C ALA A 9 15.65 -8.47 41.22
N ILE A 10 16.87 -8.99 41.40
CA ILE A 10 17.90 -9.04 40.36
C ILE A 10 17.53 -10.03 39.24
N TRP A 11 16.87 -11.14 39.57
CA TRP A 11 16.39 -12.11 38.57
C TRP A 11 15.19 -11.61 37.73
N ILE A 12 14.40 -10.67 38.25
CA ILE A 12 13.26 -10.08 37.52
C ILE A 12 13.74 -9.02 36.51
N CYS A 13 14.81 -8.28 36.81
CA CYS A 13 15.38 -7.32 35.87
C CYS A 13 16.20 -7.98 34.73
N LEU A 14 16.75 -9.18 34.95
CA LEU A 14 17.56 -9.87 33.94
C LEU A 14 16.73 -10.53 32.82
N ILE A 15 15.43 -10.73 33.04
CA ILE A 15 14.52 -11.34 32.05
C ILE A 15 13.86 -10.27 31.15
N LEU A 16 13.92 -8.98 31.50
CA LEU A 16 13.29 -7.89 30.74
C LEU A 16 14.13 -7.35 29.57
N GLY A 17 15.34 -7.89 29.35
CA GLY A 17 16.32 -7.33 28.41
C GLY A 17 16.34 -7.93 27.00
N LEU A 18 15.53 -8.94 26.71
CA LEU A 18 15.56 -9.63 25.41
C LEU A 18 14.19 -9.56 24.71
N VAL A 19 13.73 -8.34 24.42
CA VAL A 19 12.71 -8.16 23.38
C VAL A 19 13.47 -8.14 22.06
N PRO A 20 13.25 -9.10 21.14
CA PRO A 20 13.81 -9.01 19.80
C PRO A 20 13.26 -7.72 19.19
N GLN A 21 14.12 -6.73 18.97
CA GLN A 21 13.79 -5.63 18.08
C GLN A 21 13.74 -6.23 16.70
N ALA A 22 12.54 -6.62 16.26
CA ALA A 22 12.28 -6.97 14.88
C ALA A 22 12.71 -5.75 14.05
N MET A 23 13.86 -5.86 13.38
CA MET A 23 14.25 -4.92 12.35
C MET A 23 13.16 -5.07 11.28
N ALA A 24 12.25 -4.09 11.24
CA ALA A 24 11.29 -4.01 10.15
C ALA A 24 12.13 -3.83 8.89
N GLU A 25 12.25 -4.90 8.10
CA GLU A 25 12.78 -4.83 6.76
C GLU A 25 11.90 -3.82 6.03
N ASP A 26 12.48 -2.69 5.64
CA ASP A 26 11.78 -1.63 4.91
C ASP A 26 11.54 -2.14 3.49
N SER A 27 10.59 -3.08 3.35
CA SER A 27 10.17 -3.62 2.08
C SER A 27 9.50 -2.49 1.30
N SER A 28 10.28 -1.92 0.36
CA SER A 28 9.82 -0.83 -0.49
C SER A 28 8.57 -1.28 -1.25
N VAL A 29 7.44 -0.63 -0.99
CA VAL A 29 6.20 -0.87 -1.75
C VAL A 29 6.25 -0.02 -3.02
N LEU A 30 6.14 -0.66 -4.17
CA LEU A 30 6.33 -0.04 -5.48
C LEU A 30 4.98 0.17 -6.15
N LEU A 31 4.83 1.28 -6.89
CA LEU A 31 3.70 1.49 -7.78
C LEU A 31 3.90 0.65 -9.04
N VAL A 32 2.87 -0.08 -9.44
CA VAL A 32 2.92 -1.05 -10.53
C VAL A 32 1.72 -0.83 -11.45
N ALA A 33 1.94 -0.98 -12.75
CA ALA A 33 0.92 -0.87 -13.78
C ALA A 33 0.97 -2.03 -14.77
N ASN A 34 -0.12 -2.20 -15.53
CA ASN A 34 -0.15 -3.09 -16.67
C ASN A 34 0.90 -2.61 -17.71
N PRO A 35 1.62 -3.52 -18.41
CA PRO A 35 2.61 -3.15 -19.43
C PRO A 35 2.06 -2.32 -20.60
N ASP A 36 0.75 -2.31 -20.81
CA ASP A 36 0.08 -1.53 -21.86
C ASP A 36 0.00 -0.02 -21.56
N VAL A 37 0.38 0.41 -20.36
CA VAL A 37 0.38 1.83 -19.96
C VAL A 37 1.69 2.50 -20.41
N ASP A 38 1.61 3.55 -21.22
CA ASP A 38 2.83 4.26 -21.68
C ASP A 38 3.54 5.06 -20.57
N SER A 39 2.82 5.44 -19.52
CA SER A 39 3.34 6.28 -18.43
C SER A 39 4.25 5.49 -17.48
N ARG A 40 5.56 5.73 -17.54
CA ARG A 40 6.55 5.13 -16.60
C ARG A 40 6.82 5.95 -15.35
N GLN A 41 6.20 7.11 -15.25
CA GLN A 41 6.38 8.06 -14.17
C GLN A 41 5.11 8.84 -13.94
N LEU A 42 4.79 9.10 -12.66
CA LEU A 42 3.71 9.95 -12.23
C LEU A 42 4.22 10.93 -11.18
N THR A 43 3.60 12.11 -11.11
CA THR A 43 3.76 12.95 -9.93
C THR A 43 3.01 12.34 -8.75
N ARG A 44 3.41 12.68 -7.54
CA ARG A 44 2.69 12.36 -6.30
C ARG A 44 1.24 12.82 -6.33
N ASP A 45 0.97 14.01 -6.88
CA ASP A 45 -0.38 14.56 -7.00
C ASP A 45 -1.26 13.75 -7.95
N THR A 46 -0.73 13.37 -9.12
CA THR A 46 -1.44 12.51 -10.08
C THR A 46 -1.71 11.13 -9.48
N THR A 47 -0.71 10.53 -8.83
CA THR A 47 -0.88 9.24 -8.14
C THR A 47 -1.98 9.35 -7.08
N ARG A 48 -1.96 10.39 -6.24
CA ARG A 48 -3.03 10.63 -5.25
C ARG A 48 -4.40 10.83 -5.88
N ALA A 49 -4.48 11.53 -7.02
CA ALA A 49 -5.75 11.77 -7.71
C ALA A 49 -6.33 10.47 -8.29
N LEU A 50 -5.48 9.60 -8.87
CA LEU A 50 -5.88 8.28 -9.37
C LEU A 50 -6.38 7.38 -8.23
N PHE A 51 -5.60 7.20 -7.17
CA PHE A 51 -5.99 6.34 -6.04
C PHE A 51 -7.19 6.87 -5.25
N ALA A 52 -7.39 8.20 -5.21
CA ALA A 52 -8.60 8.80 -4.63
C ALA A 52 -9.81 8.81 -5.58
N MET A 53 -9.69 8.21 -6.77
CA MET A 53 -10.73 8.14 -7.80
C MET A 53 -11.22 9.51 -8.30
N ARG A 54 -10.44 10.58 -8.09
CA ARG A 54 -10.70 11.93 -8.61
C ARG A 54 -10.26 12.09 -10.07
N GLN A 55 -9.24 11.33 -10.46
CA GLN A 55 -8.80 11.16 -11.83
C GLN A 55 -9.00 9.70 -12.24
N ARG A 56 -9.53 9.46 -13.43
CA ARG A 56 -9.88 8.11 -13.93
C ARG A 56 -9.18 7.74 -15.23
N THR A 57 -8.24 8.58 -15.65
CA THR A 57 -7.44 8.40 -16.86
C THR A 57 -5.98 8.66 -16.54
N TRP A 58 -5.11 7.90 -17.17
CA TRP A 58 -3.68 8.19 -17.23
C TRP A 58 -3.42 9.54 -17.91
N PRO A 59 -2.24 10.17 -17.73
CA PRO A 59 -1.88 11.39 -18.44
C PRO A 59 -2.04 11.31 -19.96
N GLY A 60 -1.82 10.12 -20.55
CA GLY A 60 -2.04 9.84 -21.98
C GLY A 60 -3.50 9.62 -22.39
N GLY A 61 -4.47 9.76 -21.48
CA GLY A 61 -5.91 9.63 -21.76
C GLY A 61 -6.49 8.22 -21.65
N GLN A 62 -5.64 7.18 -21.57
CA GLN A 62 -6.09 5.80 -21.34
C GLN A 62 -6.85 5.68 -20.01
N ALA A 63 -7.95 4.92 -19.99
CA ALA A 63 -8.71 4.68 -18.77
C ALA A 63 -7.87 3.95 -17.71
N ALA A 64 -7.89 4.46 -16.48
CA ALA A 64 -7.15 3.89 -15.36
C ALA A 64 -8.05 2.94 -14.55
N ARG A 65 -7.56 1.72 -14.31
CA ARG A 65 -8.26 0.70 -13.49
C ARG A 65 -7.48 0.46 -12.20
N VAL A 66 -7.91 1.13 -11.13
CA VAL A 66 -7.22 1.11 -9.84
C VAL A 66 -7.62 -0.13 -9.03
N PHE A 67 -6.61 -0.86 -8.56
CA PHE A 67 -6.74 -1.97 -7.61
C PHE A 67 -6.08 -1.62 -6.27
N VAL A 68 -6.74 -1.97 -5.17
CA VAL A 68 -6.25 -1.73 -3.81
C VAL A 68 -6.44 -2.96 -2.92
N LEU A 69 -5.56 -3.12 -1.93
CA LEU A 69 -5.72 -4.11 -0.85
C LEU A 69 -6.74 -3.62 0.19
N PRO A 70 -7.21 -4.49 1.10
CA PRO A 70 -8.11 -4.09 2.19
C PRO A 70 -7.48 -3.01 3.07
N ASN A 71 -8.31 -2.17 3.68
CA ASN A 71 -7.86 -1.03 4.50
C ASN A 71 -6.96 -1.44 5.67
N SER A 72 -7.14 -2.65 6.21
CA SER A 72 -6.35 -3.24 7.29
C SER A 72 -5.02 -3.86 6.82
N HIS A 73 -4.77 -3.96 5.52
CA HIS A 73 -3.59 -4.62 5.00
C HIS A 73 -2.33 -3.77 5.23
N PRO A 74 -1.24 -4.32 5.80
CA PRO A 74 -0.05 -3.53 6.13
C PRO A 74 0.59 -2.86 4.92
N VAL A 75 0.65 -3.55 3.77
CA VAL A 75 1.15 -2.99 2.50
C VAL A 75 0.31 -1.81 2.02
N HIS A 76 -1.03 -1.86 2.16
CA HIS A 76 -1.89 -0.71 1.86
C HIS A 76 -1.54 0.48 2.76
N ALA A 77 -1.41 0.23 4.06
CA ALA A 77 -1.05 1.28 5.02
C ALA A 77 0.29 1.94 4.70
N ARG A 78 1.31 1.16 4.34
CA ARG A 78 2.62 1.69 3.94
C ARG A 78 2.54 2.47 2.63
N PHE A 79 1.93 1.90 1.59
CA PHE A 79 1.79 2.57 0.28
C PHE A 79 1.09 3.91 0.41
N VAL A 80 -0.07 3.94 1.07
CA VAL A 80 -0.88 5.15 1.21
C VAL A 80 -0.13 6.22 2.00
N LYS A 81 0.57 5.83 3.07
CA LYS A 81 1.36 6.76 3.89
C LYS A 81 2.58 7.30 3.16
N GLN A 82 3.36 6.42 2.53
CA GLN A 82 4.64 6.76 1.89
C GLN A 82 4.44 7.51 0.56
N HIS A 83 3.49 7.07 -0.27
CA HIS A 83 3.35 7.56 -1.65
C HIS A 83 2.20 8.54 -1.83
N LEU A 84 1.12 8.42 -1.07
CA LEU A 84 -0.03 9.33 -1.21
C LEU A 84 -0.03 10.45 -0.16
N SER A 85 0.82 10.34 0.87
CA SER A 85 0.94 11.28 1.99
C SER A 85 -0.37 11.48 2.76
N VAL A 86 -1.18 10.41 2.86
CA VAL A 86 -2.42 10.36 3.64
C VAL A 86 -2.46 9.07 4.47
N TYR A 87 -3.46 8.93 5.34
CA TYR A 87 -3.70 7.67 6.05
C TYR A 87 -4.80 6.84 5.36
N PRO A 88 -4.80 5.50 5.51
CA PRO A 88 -5.79 4.62 4.88
C PRO A 88 -7.25 5.02 5.14
N HIS A 89 -7.58 5.42 6.37
CA HIS A 89 -8.92 5.90 6.70
C HIS A 89 -9.32 7.18 5.95
N GLN A 90 -8.37 8.08 5.68
CA GLN A 90 -8.65 9.32 4.92
C GLN A 90 -8.95 9.01 3.46
N LEU A 91 -8.22 8.04 2.88
CA LEU A 91 -8.46 7.56 1.53
C LEU A 91 -9.82 6.85 1.43
N GLN A 92 -10.16 6.02 2.42
CA GLN A 92 -11.47 5.37 2.53
C GLN A 92 -12.60 6.40 2.60
N LEU A 93 -12.47 7.44 3.44
CA LEU A 93 -13.48 8.51 3.54
C LEU A 93 -13.68 9.26 2.22
N ALA A 94 -12.62 9.42 1.42
CA ALA A 94 -12.74 10.01 0.08
C ALA A 94 -13.59 9.12 -0.85
N TRP A 95 -13.39 7.81 -0.81
CA TRP A 95 -14.19 6.85 -1.57
C TRP A 95 -15.64 6.81 -1.10
N ASP A 96 -15.88 6.78 0.21
CA ASP A 96 -17.22 6.75 0.79
C ASP A 96 -18.02 7.99 0.36
N ARG A 97 -17.38 9.17 0.35
CA ARG A 97 -18.02 10.41 -0.11
C ARG A 97 -18.46 10.35 -1.57
N VAL A 98 -17.63 9.82 -2.48
CA VAL A 98 -18.00 9.73 -3.90
C VAL A 98 -19.06 8.67 -4.17
N VAL A 99 -19.03 7.56 -3.40
CA VAL A 99 -20.03 6.48 -3.52
C VAL A 99 -21.38 6.92 -2.97
N PHE A 100 -21.44 7.45 -1.74
CA PHE A 100 -22.71 7.85 -1.11
C PHE A 100 -23.37 9.06 -1.78
N SER A 101 -22.59 9.94 -2.43
CA SER A 101 -23.15 11.01 -3.26
C SER A 101 -23.58 10.56 -4.66
N GLY A 102 -23.30 9.31 -5.06
CA GLY A 102 -23.58 8.80 -6.40
C GLY A 102 -22.71 9.41 -7.51
N THR A 103 -21.62 10.11 -7.16
CA THR A 103 -20.76 10.83 -8.13
C THR A 103 -19.58 9.98 -8.61
N GLY A 104 -19.38 8.79 -8.05
CA GLY A 104 -18.32 7.89 -8.45
C GLY A 104 -18.38 6.52 -7.83
N GLN A 105 -17.35 5.74 -8.12
CA GLN A 105 -17.16 4.38 -7.61
C GLN A 105 -15.84 4.32 -6.85
N ALA A 106 -15.79 3.43 -5.86
CA ALA A 106 -14.56 3.05 -5.17
C ALA A 106 -13.64 2.24 -6.11
N PRO A 107 -12.33 2.16 -5.84
CA PRO A 107 -11.43 1.29 -6.58
C PRO A 107 -11.77 -0.20 -6.38
N ASN A 108 -11.27 -1.04 -7.28
CA ASN A 108 -11.43 -2.49 -7.17
C ASN A 108 -10.59 -3.01 -6.00
N ARG A 109 -11.17 -3.88 -5.16
CA ARG A 109 -10.44 -4.49 -4.04
C ARG A 109 -9.98 -5.89 -4.40
N VAL A 110 -8.72 -6.18 -4.08
CA VAL A 110 -8.12 -7.52 -4.15
C VAL A 110 -7.77 -8.00 -2.75
N ARG A 111 -7.67 -9.31 -2.55
CA ARG A 111 -7.51 -9.94 -1.24
C ARG A 111 -6.07 -9.93 -0.75
N ASN A 112 -5.11 -10.05 -1.67
CA ASN A 112 -3.68 -10.14 -1.39
C ASN A 112 -2.84 -9.65 -2.59
N GLN A 113 -1.52 -9.64 -2.43
CA GLN A 113 -0.58 -9.16 -3.45
C GLN A 113 -0.47 -10.07 -4.67
N SER A 114 -0.66 -11.40 -4.52
CA SER A 114 -0.71 -12.32 -5.67
C SER A 114 -1.89 -12.02 -6.57
N GLU A 115 -3.08 -11.82 -6.00
CA GLU A 115 -4.27 -11.42 -6.76
C GLU A 115 -4.09 -10.02 -7.35
N MET A 116 -3.43 -9.09 -6.62
CA MET A 116 -3.11 -7.78 -7.17
C MET A 116 -2.26 -7.88 -8.45
N LEU A 117 -1.21 -8.70 -8.42
CA LEU A 117 -0.36 -8.96 -9.58
C LEU A 117 -1.17 -9.52 -10.76
N GLU A 118 -1.98 -10.55 -10.53
CA GLU A 118 -2.84 -11.16 -11.55
C GLU A 118 -3.80 -10.14 -12.17
N GLN A 119 -4.46 -9.34 -11.34
CA GLN A 119 -5.41 -8.34 -11.80
C GLN A 119 -4.73 -7.25 -12.60
N ILE A 120 -3.57 -6.76 -12.16
CA ILE A 120 -2.81 -5.74 -12.90
C ILE A 120 -2.34 -6.30 -14.24
N ALA A 121 -1.73 -7.49 -14.26
CA ALA A 121 -1.19 -8.11 -15.47
C ALA A 121 -2.26 -8.41 -16.54
N SER A 122 -3.47 -8.80 -16.11
CA SER A 122 -4.55 -9.19 -17.03
C SER A 122 -5.48 -8.06 -17.44
N THR A 123 -5.36 -6.88 -16.83
CA THR A 123 -6.31 -5.78 -17.01
C THR A 123 -5.64 -4.56 -17.69
N PRO A 124 -6.00 -4.23 -18.94
CA PRO A 124 -5.49 -3.05 -19.63
C PRO A 124 -5.67 -1.76 -18.83
N GLY A 125 -4.67 -0.90 -18.78
CA GLY A 125 -4.71 0.37 -18.04
C GLY A 125 -4.74 0.22 -16.51
N ALA A 126 -4.52 -0.98 -15.97
CA ALA A 126 -4.56 -1.20 -14.53
C ALA A 126 -3.35 -0.64 -13.79
N LEU A 127 -3.57 -0.27 -12.53
CA LEU A 127 -2.52 0.07 -11.57
C LEU A 127 -2.87 -0.38 -10.16
N GLY A 128 -1.83 -0.65 -9.40
CA GLY A 128 -1.87 -0.96 -7.98
C GLY A 128 -0.46 -0.87 -7.42
N TYR A 129 -0.12 -1.68 -6.43
CA TYR A 129 1.17 -1.60 -5.76
C TYR A 129 1.59 -2.93 -5.16
N LEU A 130 2.88 -3.24 -5.23
CA LEU A 130 3.41 -4.53 -4.77
C LEU A 130 4.70 -4.33 -3.98
N GLU A 131 4.92 -5.19 -2.99
CA GLU A 131 6.26 -5.44 -2.48
C GLU A 131 7.11 -6.10 -3.56
N ARG A 132 8.42 -5.85 -3.51
CA ARG A 132 9.38 -6.31 -4.53
C ARG A 132 9.33 -7.82 -4.77
N GLU A 133 9.12 -8.62 -3.74
CA GLU A 133 9.05 -10.08 -3.82
C GLU A 133 7.86 -10.61 -4.64
N TYR A 134 6.83 -9.80 -4.87
CA TYR A 134 5.67 -10.14 -5.71
C TYR A 134 5.82 -9.65 -7.16
N LEU A 135 6.91 -8.95 -7.50
CA LEU A 135 7.11 -8.49 -8.86
C LEU A 135 7.56 -9.63 -9.78
N ASP A 136 6.96 -9.68 -10.96
CA ASP A 136 7.43 -10.46 -12.09
C ASP A 136 7.41 -9.62 -13.38
N ASP A 137 7.73 -10.24 -14.51
CA ASP A 137 7.86 -9.62 -15.83
C ASP A 137 6.51 -9.28 -16.51
N ARG A 138 5.38 -9.68 -15.91
CA ARG A 138 4.04 -9.43 -16.47
C ARG A 138 3.51 -8.03 -16.15
N VAL A 139 4.24 -7.26 -15.35
CA VAL A 139 3.87 -5.92 -14.92
C VAL A 139 5.06 -4.96 -15.03
N GLN A 140 4.79 -3.67 -15.07
CA GLN A 140 5.84 -2.64 -15.08
C GLN A 140 5.78 -1.79 -13.81
N VAL A 141 6.97 -1.40 -13.32
CA VAL A 141 7.09 -0.46 -12.22
C VAL A 141 6.97 0.97 -12.75
N VAL A 142 6.15 1.77 -12.08
CA VAL A 142 5.96 3.20 -12.38
C VAL A 142 6.58 4.01 -11.24
N SER A 143 7.46 4.94 -11.59
CA SER A 143 8.11 5.82 -10.60
C SER A 143 7.18 6.94 -10.13
N ILE A 144 7.36 7.41 -8.90
CA ILE A 144 6.60 8.54 -8.33
C ILE A 144 7.58 9.67 -8.02
N GLU A 145 7.37 10.85 -8.60
CA GLU A 145 8.07 12.10 -8.29
C GLU A 145 7.36 12.92 -7.21
#